data_AF-A0A830FUY9-F1
#
_entry.id   AF-A0A830FUY9-F1
#
_cell.length_a   1.000
_cell.length_b   1.000
_cell.length_c   1.000
_cell.angle_alpha   90.00
_cell.angle_beta   90.00
_cell.angle_gamma   90.00
#
_symmetry.space_group_name_H-M   'P 1'
#
loop_
_entity.id
_entity.type
_entity.pdbx_description
1 polymer ?
#
loop_
_entity_poly.entity_id
_entity_poly.type
_entity_poly.pdbx_seq_one_letter_code
_entity_poly.pdbx_strand_id
1 'polypeptide(L)'
;MTHYTATEELPDRVADELSSMLLDGETFNEAFDCRDAVRPKARTHLILTDSRLLTIKFTFLSGSTQSFRFSQLSGIKTFRGGQDVTLRGSGIETEFKLKGADTGKRFARSLRERVSARGEG
;
A
#
# COMPACT_ATOMS: atom_id res chain seq x y z
N MET A 1 8.71 9.10 7.08
CA MET A 1 7.73 8.32 6.33
C MET A 1 6.70 9.32 5.87
N THR A 2 6.38 9.38 4.58
CA THR A 2 5.50 10.43 4.03
C THR A 2 4.14 9.82 3.70
N HIS A 3 3.08 10.54 4.04
CA HIS A 3 1.70 10.18 3.72
C HIS A 3 1.19 11.20 2.71
N TYR A 4 0.60 10.70 1.63
CA TYR A 4 0.12 11.48 0.50
C TYR A 4 -1.39 11.29 0.40
N THR A 5 -2.11 12.40 0.24
CA THR A 5 -3.57 12.43 0.09
C THR A 5 -4.03 12.86 -1.29
N ALA A 6 -3.10 13.37 -2.12
CA ALA A 6 -3.33 13.65 -3.52
C ALA A 6 -2.23 13.05 -4.40
N THR A 7 -2.58 12.73 -5.64
CA THR A 7 -1.63 12.16 -6.63
C THR A 7 -0.52 13.14 -6.99
N GLU A 8 -0.80 14.45 -6.99
CA GLU A 8 0.19 15.51 -7.23
C GLU A 8 1.28 15.63 -6.16
N GLU A 9 1.03 15.09 -4.96
CA GLU A 9 2.02 15.05 -3.89
C GLU A 9 3.00 13.89 -4.05
N LEU A 10 2.68 12.92 -4.92
CA LEU A 10 3.54 11.78 -5.19
C LEU A 10 4.77 12.21 -5.99
N PRO A 11 5.93 11.57 -5.78
CA PRO A 11 7.07 11.74 -6.67
C PRO A 11 6.67 11.42 -8.12
N ASP A 12 7.11 12.23 -9.10
CA ASP A 12 6.73 12.12 -10.52
C ASP A 12 6.75 10.68 -11.04
N ARG A 13 7.86 9.97 -10.80
CA ARG A 13 8.02 8.57 -11.21
C ARG A 13 6.97 7.62 -10.62
N VAL A 14 6.52 7.87 -9.39
CA VAL A 14 5.46 7.10 -8.74
C VAL A 14 4.10 7.47 -9.33
N ALA A 15 3.86 8.76 -9.58
CA ALA A 15 2.63 9.25 -10.20
C ALA A 15 2.46 8.71 -11.63
N ASP A 16 3.53 8.72 -12.44
CA ASP A 16 3.54 8.17 -13.79
C ASP A 16 3.21 6.67 -13.78
N GLU A 17 3.92 5.90 -12.94
CA GLU A 17 3.67 4.46 -12.80
C GLU A 17 2.24 4.20 -12.33
N LEU A 18 1.76 4.93 -11.30
CA LEU A 18 0.39 4.83 -10.82
C LEU A 18 -0.62 5.11 -11.93
N SER A 19 -0.42 6.16 -12.72
CA SER A 19 -1.34 6.54 -13.79
C SER A 19 -1.49 5.45 -14.85
N SER A 20 -0.40 4.72 -15.15
CA SER A 20 -0.43 3.58 -16.08
C SER A 20 -1.08 2.32 -15.48
N MET A 21 -1.19 2.25 -14.16
CA MET A 21 -1.74 1.10 -13.46
C MET A 21 -3.22 1.26 -13.11
N LEU A 22 -3.72 2.49 -12.90
CA LEU A 22 -5.11 2.75 -12.55
C LEU A 22 -6.06 2.21 -13.63
N LEU A 23 -7.09 1.51 -13.20
CA LEU A 23 -8.15 1.04 -14.11
C LEU A 23 -9.09 2.20 -14.47
N ASP A 24 -9.82 2.06 -15.57
CA ASP A 24 -10.86 3.02 -15.93
C ASP A 24 -11.87 3.19 -14.79
N GLY A 25 -12.03 4.43 -14.31
CA GLY A 25 -12.91 4.77 -13.19
C GLY A 25 -12.36 4.46 -11.80
N GLU A 26 -11.17 3.88 -11.69
CA GLU A 26 -10.49 3.67 -10.41
C GLU A 26 -9.92 4.99 -9.88
N THR A 27 -10.15 5.26 -8.59
CA THR A 27 -9.75 6.53 -7.98
C THR A 27 -8.65 6.31 -6.96
N PHE A 28 -7.62 7.16 -7.01
CA PHE A 28 -6.61 7.24 -5.95
C PHE A 28 -7.22 7.85 -4.68
N ASN A 29 -6.89 7.31 -3.52
CA ASN A 29 -7.33 7.90 -2.25
C ASN A 29 -6.19 8.37 -1.37
N GLU A 30 -5.22 7.50 -1.07
CA GLU A 30 -4.07 7.87 -0.24
C GLU A 30 -2.88 6.95 -0.51
N ALA A 31 -1.68 7.41 -0.17
CA ALA A 31 -0.48 6.60 -0.27
C ALA A 31 0.49 6.82 0.88
N PHE A 32 1.35 5.82 1.07
CA PHE A 32 2.37 5.80 2.12
C PHE A 32 3.73 5.42 1.53
N ASP A 33 4.73 6.29 1.64
CA ASP A 33 6.14 5.92 1.34
C ASP A 33 6.69 5.09 2.49
N CYS A 34 7.03 3.85 2.21
CA CYS A 34 7.56 2.88 3.17
C CYS A 34 8.99 2.50 2.76
N ARG A 35 9.91 2.48 3.74
CA ARG A 35 11.21 1.83 3.53
C ARG A 35 11.09 0.37 3.89
N ASP A 36 11.47 -0.49 2.94
CA ASP A 36 11.60 -1.92 3.20
C ASP A 36 12.64 -2.14 4.31
N ALA A 37 12.25 -2.76 5.42
CA ALA A 37 13.18 -2.96 6.53
C ALA A 37 14.26 -4.01 6.24
N VAL A 38 14.06 -4.89 5.25
CA VAL A 38 15.07 -5.86 4.78
C VAL A 38 16.00 -5.20 3.76
N ARG A 39 15.47 -4.29 2.93
CA ARG A 39 16.25 -3.52 1.95
C ARG A 39 16.04 -2.02 2.19
N PRO A 40 16.75 -1.39 3.14
CA PRO A 40 16.50 0.01 3.55
C PRO A 40 16.73 1.05 2.44
N LYS A 41 17.42 0.67 1.36
CA LYS A 41 17.60 1.49 0.14
C LYS A 41 16.43 1.38 -0.84
N ALA A 42 15.57 0.37 -0.70
CA ALA A 42 14.36 0.24 -1.51
C ALA A 42 13.25 1.10 -0.89
N ARG A 43 12.61 1.91 -1.73
CA ARG A 43 11.37 2.62 -1.37
C ARG A 43 10.19 1.89 -1.96
N THR A 44 9.20 1.61 -1.13
CA THR A 44 7.95 0.98 -1.51
C THR A 44 6.84 1.97 -1.21
N HIS A 45 6.09 2.36 -2.22
CA HIS A 45 4.88 3.16 -2.06
C HIS A 45 3.69 2.20 -1.95
N LEU A 46 2.97 2.29 -0.84
CA LEU A 46 1.71 1.58 -0.64
C LEU A 46 0.58 2.53 -0.99
N ILE A 47 -0.13 2.25 -2.07
CA ILE A 47 -1.12 3.15 -2.65
C ILE A 47 -2.49 2.50 -2.51
N LEU A 48 -3.40 3.18 -1.81
CA LEU A 48 -4.77 2.75 -1.62
C LEU A 48 -5.66 3.45 -2.66
N THR A 49 -6.30 2.64 -3.49
CA THR A 49 -7.39 3.09 -4.36
C THR A 49 -8.73 2.74 -3.72
N ASP A 50 -9.81 3.01 -4.45
CA ASP A 50 -11.16 2.64 -4.04
C ASP A 50 -11.42 1.12 -4.18
N SER A 51 -10.57 0.38 -4.89
CA SER A 51 -10.79 -1.04 -5.20
C SER A 51 -9.67 -2.00 -4.74
N ARG A 52 -8.45 -1.51 -4.60
CA ARG A 52 -7.26 -2.34 -4.32
C ARG A 52 -6.13 -1.56 -3.66
N LEU A 53 -5.18 -2.32 -3.11
CA LEU A 53 -3.88 -1.83 -2.73
C LEU A 53 -2.92 -2.07 -3.90
N LEU A 54 -2.25 -1.02 -4.35
CA LEU A 54 -1.11 -1.10 -5.26
C LEU A 54 0.17 -0.91 -4.46
N THR A 55 1.21 -1.67 -4.82
CA THR A 55 2.55 -1.46 -4.28
C THR A 55 3.48 -1.13 -5.43
N ILE A 56 4.23 -0.03 -5.29
CA ILE A 56 5.22 0.40 -6.28
C ILE A 56 6.55 0.49 -5.57
N LYS A 57 7.44 -0.45 -5.87
CA LYS A 57 8.77 -0.54 -5.27
C LYS A 57 9.83 -0.10 -6.26
N PHE A 58 10.64 0.87 -5.87
CA PHE A 58 11.82 1.28 -6.61
C PHE A 58 13.07 0.86 -5.85
N THR A 59 13.94 0.12 -6.55
CA THR A 59 15.31 -0.16 -6.13
C THR A 59 16.29 0.55 -7.08
N PHE A 60 17.58 0.55 -6.73
CA PHE A 60 18.62 1.17 -7.58
C PHE A 60 18.71 0.55 -8.98
N LEU A 61 18.33 -0.73 -9.14
CA LEU A 61 18.50 -1.49 -10.39
C LEU A 61 17.18 -1.87 -11.07
N SER A 62 16.06 -1.88 -10.34
CA SER A 62 14.76 -2.29 -10.89
C SER A 62 13.58 -1.72 -10.13
N GLY A 63 12.45 -1.57 -10.82
CA GLY A 63 11.14 -1.35 -10.25
C GLY A 63 10.34 -2.65 -10.19
N SER A 64 9.46 -2.81 -9.21
CA SER A 64 8.47 -3.89 -9.20
C SER A 64 7.14 -3.37 -8.69
N THR A 65 6.06 -3.77 -9.33
CA THR A 65 4.70 -3.40 -8.95
C THR A 65 3.91 -4.65 -8.54
N GLN A 66 3.00 -4.50 -7.58
CA GLN A 66 2.03 -5.53 -7.22
C GLN A 66 0.67 -4.91 -6.98
N SER A 67 -0.39 -5.71 -7.12
CA SER A 67 -1.77 -5.29 -6.89
C SER A 67 -2.53 -6.32 -6.07
N PHE A 68 -3.25 -5.87 -5.06
CA PHE A 68 -4.03 -6.70 -4.16
C PHE A 68 -5.46 -6.17 -4.08
N ARG A 69 -6.42 -6.86 -4.72
CA ARG A 69 -7.83 -6.45 -4.64
C ARG A 69 -8.35 -6.62 -3.23
N PHE A 70 -9.14 -5.66 -2.75
CA PHE A 70 -9.69 -5.73 -1.39
C PHE A 70 -10.56 -6.96 -1.18
N SER A 71 -11.30 -7.40 -2.19
CA SER A 71 -12.11 -8.64 -2.15
C SER A 71 -11.30 -9.92 -1.99
N GLN A 72 -9.99 -9.89 -2.27
CA GLN A 72 -9.10 -11.04 -2.08
C GLN A 72 -8.48 -11.07 -0.68
N LEU A 73 -8.56 -9.97 0.08
CA LEU A 73 -7.97 -9.86 1.41
C LEU A 73 -8.92 -10.44 2.46
N SER A 74 -8.45 -11.43 3.20
CA SER A 74 -9.18 -12.06 4.31
C SER A 74 -8.66 -11.66 5.68
N GLY A 75 -7.51 -10.99 5.77
CA GLY A 75 -6.98 -10.54 7.04
C GLY A 75 -5.87 -9.49 6.94
N ILE A 76 -5.93 -8.51 7.83
CA ILE A 76 -4.92 -7.45 8.00
C ILE A 76 -4.47 -7.48 9.46
N LYS A 77 -3.22 -7.88 9.70
CA LYS A 77 -2.63 -7.94 11.04
C LYS A 77 -1.51 -6.93 11.19
N THR A 78 -1.42 -6.36 12.39
CA THR A 78 -0.35 -5.43 12.80
C THR A 78 0.45 -6.08 13.92
N PHE A 79 1.77 -6.10 13.81
CA PHE A 79 2.69 -6.63 14.82
C PHE A 79 3.67 -5.56 15.28
N ARG A 80 4.39 -5.83 16.38
CA ARG A 80 5.41 -4.93 16.95
C ARG A 80 4.89 -3.49 17.15
N GLY A 81 3.70 -3.39 17.75
CA GLY A 81 3.04 -2.11 17.97
C GLY A 81 2.59 -1.39 16.70
N GLY A 82 2.56 -2.04 15.54
CA GLY A 82 2.17 -1.45 14.25
C GLY A 82 3.33 -1.24 13.28
N GLN A 83 4.56 -1.61 13.63
CA GLN A 83 5.69 -1.51 12.71
C GLN A 83 5.61 -2.53 11.58
N ASP A 84 5.05 -3.71 11.82
CA ASP A 84 4.91 -4.73 10.79
C ASP A 84 3.42 -4.90 10.46
N VAL A 85 3.06 -4.89 9.17
CA VAL A 85 1.68 -5.08 8.69
C VAL A 85 1.66 -6.25 7.72
N THR A 86 0.93 -7.30 8.06
CA THR A 86 0.79 -8.49 7.22
C THR A 86 -0.59 -8.52 6.59
N LEU A 87 -0.62 -8.75 5.28
CA LEU A 87 -1.82 -8.99 4.50
C LEU A 87 -1.93 -10.48 4.19
N ARG A 88 -3.13 -11.02 4.41
CA ARG A 88 -3.50 -12.40 4.08
C ARG A 88 -4.75 -12.42 3.23
N GLY A 89 -4.82 -13.36 2.31
CA GLY A 89 -5.89 -13.46 1.33
C GLY A 89 -5.77 -14.68 0.44
N SER A 90 -6.70 -14.82 -0.50
CA SER A 90 -6.65 -15.90 -1.49
C SER A 90 -5.42 -15.76 -2.39
N GLY A 91 -4.41 -16.60 -2.17
CA GLY A 91 -3.11 -16.51 -2.86
C GLY A 91 -2.23 -15.32 -2.45
N ILE A 92 -2.57 -14.65 -1.34
CA ILE A 92 -1.84 -13.48 -0.83
C ILE A 92 -1.32 -13.80 0.56
N GLU A 93 0.00 -13.87 0.71
CA GLU A 93 0.68 -13.73 1.99
C GLU A 93 1.83 -12.74 1.79
N THR A 94 1.68 -11.54 2.34
CA THR A 94 2.69 -10.48 2.17
C THR A 94 2.84 -9.69 3.45
N GLU A 95 4.09 -9.41 3.82
CA GLU A 95 4.43 -8.61 4.98
C GLU A 95 5.08 -7.30 4.54
N PHE A 96 4.57 -6.19 5.09
CA PHE A 96 5.13 -4.86 4.95
C PHE A 96 5.76 -4.44 6.27
N LYS A 97 7.04 -4.10 6.22
CA LYS A 97 7.75 -3.53 7.36
C LYS A 97 7.79 -2.02 7.21
N LEU A 98 7.20 -1.34 8.17
CA LEU A 98 6.95 0.10 8.16
C LEU A 98 7.84 0.80 9.17
N LYS A 99 8.44 1.92 8.75
CA LYS A 99 9.29 2.72 9.63
C LYS A 99 8.43 3.62 10.52
N GLY A 100 7.92 3.03 11.60
CA GLY A 100 7.14 3.72 12.63
C GLY A 100 5.82 3.02 12.94
N ALA A 101 5.59 2.80 14.24
CA ALA A 101 4.40 2.12 14.74
C ALA A 101 3.11 2.86 14.38
N ASP A 102 3.07 4.19 14.54
CA ASP A 102 1.87 5.00 14.30
C ASP A 102 1.47 4.99 12.82
N THR A 103 2.43 5.03 11.92
CA THR A 103 2.12 5.03 10.50
C THR A 103 1.60 3.67 10.04
N GLY A 104 2.15 2.57 10.56
CA GLY A 104 1.60 1.26 10.22
C GLY A 104 0.24 1.00 10.86
N LYS A 105 -0.05 1.55 12.04
CA LYS A 105 -1.43 1.59 12.56
C LYS A 105 -2.35 2.39 11.64
N ARG A 106 -1.92 3.57 11.17
CA ARG A 106 -2.71 4.41 10.26
C ARG A 106 -2.98 3.71 8.95
N PHE A 107 -1.95 3.18 8.30
CA PHE A 107 -2.07 2.39 7.08
C PHE A 107 -3.00 1.20 7.27
N ALA A 108 -2.80 0.39 8.31
CA ALA A 108 -3.65 -0.76 8.57
C ALA A 108 -5.10 -0.37 8.86
N ARG A 109 -5.34 0.78 9.51
CA ARG A 109 -6.69 1.33 9.70
C ARG A 109 -7.32 1.75 8.38
N SER A 110 -6.64 2.59 7.59
CA SER A 110 -7.07 3.04 6.27
C SER A 110 -7.39 1.88 5.32
N LEU A 111 -6.57 0.83 5.37
CA LEU A 111 -6.79 -0.38 4.57
C LEU A 111 -8.00 -1.18 5.07
N ARG A 112 -8.18 -1.35 6.39
CA ARG A 112 -9.35 -2.04 6.96
C ARG A 112 -10.64 -1.32 6.62
N GLU A 113 -10.68 -0.01 6.78
CA GLU A 113 -11.86 0.81 6.45
C GLU A 113 -12.31 0.58 5.00
N ARG A 114 -11.36 0.51 4.06
CA ARG A 114 -11.65 0.25 2.64
C ARG A 114 -12.09 -1.18 2.35
N VAL A 115 -11.43 -2.16 2.97
CA VAL A 115 -11.83 -3.57 2.82
C VAL A 115 -13.24 -3.79 3.37
N SER A 116 -13.56 -3.19 4.52
CA SER A 116 -14.90 -3.25 5.11
C SER A 116 -15.95 -2.53 4.26
N ALA A 117 -15.65 -1.32 3.77
CA ALA A 117 -16.56 -0.56 2.90
C ALA A 117 -16.90 -1.28 1.58
N ARG A 118 -16.07 -2.24 1.15
CA ARG A 118 -16.34 -3.09 -0.03
C ARG A 118 -16.94 -4.46 0.30
N GLY A 119 -16.91 -4.87 1.57
CA GLY A 119 -17.46 -6.15 2.04
C GLY A 119 -18.94 -6.10 2.41
N GLU A 120 -19.56 -4.92 2.44
CA GLU A 120 -21.00 -4.72 2.68
C GLU A 120 -21.79 -4.50 1.39
N GLY A 121 -21.55 -5.34 0.37
CA GLY A 121 -22.30 -5.37 -0.89
C GLY A 121 -22.89 -6.74 -1.18
#